data_AF-A0A1G3BCX1-F1
#
_entry.id   AF-A0A1G3BCX1-F1
#
_cell.length_a   1.000
_cell.length_b   1.000
_cell.length_c   1.000
_cell.angle_alpha   90.00
_cell.angle_beta   90.00
_cell.angle_gamma   90.00
#
_symmetry.space_group_name_H-M   'P 1'
#
loop_
_entity.id
_entity.type
_entity.pdbx_description
1 polymer ?
#
loop_
_entity_poly.entity_id
_entity_poly.type
_entity_poly.pdbx_seq_one_letter_code
_entity_poly.pdbx_strand_id
1 'polypeptide(L)'
;MQNLWAPWRITYIQEHSNENGCFLCNAVQDNRDEKNLIVHRGKDCFCILNKYPYNSGHLMVAPNKHKADISDLSGQEMLEVMELTRDMKELLTKIMKPEGFNIGINLGKS
;
A
#
# COMPACT_ATOMS: atom_id res chain seq x y z
N MET A 1 -19.57 -11.23 -11.35
CA MET A 1 -18.28 -11.24 -10.62
C MET A 1 -17.24 -11.78 -11.59
N GLN A 2 -16.20 -10.99 -11.92
CA GLN A 2 -15.06 -11.50 -12.67
C GLN A 2 -14.01 -11.96 -11.65
N ASN A 3 -13.57 -13.20 -11.76
CA ASN A 3 -12.60 -13.77 -10.82
C ASN A 3 -11.20 -13.25 -11.14
N LEU A 4 -10.53 -12.69 -10.15
CA LEU A 4 -9.09 -12.39 -10.19
C LEU A 4 -8.33 -13.64 -9.75
N TRP A 5 -7.65 -14.29 -10.69
CA TRP A 5 -6.82 -15.47 -10.41
C TRP A 5 -5.37 -15.03 -10.20
N ALA A 6 -4.82 -15.26 -9.01
CA ALA A 6 -3.43 -14.96 -8.66
C ALA A 6 -2.68 -16.21 -8.15
N PRO A 7 -2.52 -17.26 -9.00
CA PRO A 7 -1.96 -18.55 -8.57
C PRO A 7 -0.52 -18.43 -8.02
N TRP A 8 0.26 -17.43 -8.47
CA TRP A 8 1.61 -17.14 -7.94
C TRP A 8 1.62 -16.74 -6.46
N ARG A 9 0.48 -16.38 -5.87
CA ARG A 9 0.37 -15.96 -4.47
C ARG A 9 0.45 -17.14 -3.49
N ILE A 10 0.13 -18.37 -3.94
CA ILE A 10 0.02 -19.56 -3.07
C ILE A 10 1.38 -19.97 -2.49
N THR A 11 2.43 -20.06 -3.31
CA THR A 11 3.77 -20.46 -2.89
C THR A 11 4.34 -19.52 -1.82
N TYR A 12 4.04 -18.22 -1.91
CA TYR A 12 4.59 -17.22 -0.99
C TYR A 12 3.83 -17.07 0.32
N ILE A 13 2.50 -17.30 0.36
CA ILE A 13 1.72 -17.35 1.63
C ILE A 13 2.31 -18.43 2.56
N GLN A 14 2.86 -19.49 1.99
CA GLN A 14 3.49 -20.59 2.74
C GLN A 14 4.90 -20.25 3.25
N GLU A 15 5.61 -19.28 2.63
CA GLU A 15 7.02 -19.00 2.90
C GLU A 15 7.28 -17.84 3.88
N HIS A 16 6.34 -16.89 4.05
CA HIS A 16 6.59 -15.62 4.75
C HIS A 16 5.81 -15.44 6.07
N SER A 17 5.53 -16.52 6.80
CA SER A 17 4.93 -16.45 8.15
C SER A 17 5.90 -16.01 9.26
N ASN A 18 7.17 -15.75 8.93
CA ASN A 18 8.26 -15.61 9.92
C ASN A 18 8.90 -14.21 10.01
N GLU A 19 8.36 -13.18 9.34
CA GLU A 19 8.83 -11.80 9.55
C GLU A 19 8.25 -11.23 10.85
N ASN A 20 9.12 -10.89 11.81
CA ASN A 20 8.69 -10.29 13.08
C ASN A 20 8.23 -8.84 12.86
N GLY A 21 7.01 -8.52 13.33
CA GLY A 21 6.47 -7.16 13.35
C GLY A 21 5.64 -6.77 12.13
N CYS A 22 5.35 -5.47 11.99
CA CYS A 22 4.52 -4.93 10.91
C CYS A 22 5.39 -4.59 9.68
N PHE A 23 5.11 -5.20 8.53
CA PHE A 23 5.88 -4.98 7.30
C PHE A 23 5.91 -3.51 6.85
N LEU A 24 4.83 -2.76 7.08
CA LEU A 24 4.78 -1.32 6.77
C LEU A 24 5.73 -0.51 7.66
N CYS A 25 5.76 -0.82 8.96
CA CYS A 25 6.66 -0.17 9.91
C CYS A 25 8.12 -0.49 9.59
N ASN A 26 8.41 -1.76 9.27
CA ASN A 26 9.75 -2.19 8.89
C ASN A 26 10.20 -1.50 7.59
N ALA A 27 9.32 -1.40 6.60
CA ALA A 27 9.61 -0.73 5.34
C ALA A 27 9.91 0.77 5.52
N VAL A 28 9.08 1.50 6.28
CA VAL A 28 9.25 2.95 6.44
C VAL A 28 10.48 3.30 7.28
N GLN A 29 10.94 2.43 8.18
CA GLN A 29 12.14 2.65 8.99
C GLN A 29 13.47 2.40 8.25
N ASP A 30 13.45 1.60 7.18
CA ASP A 30 14.63 1.28 6.38
C ASP A 30 14.72 2.20 5.16
N ASN A 31 15.90 2.81 4.95
CA ASN A 31 16.14 3.79 3.88
C ASN A 31 16.36 3.16 2.49
N ARG A 32 16.28 1.83 2.36
CA ARG A 32 16.43 1.12 1.07
C ARG A 32 15.08 1.04 0.35
N ASP A 33 14.62 2.17 -0.17
CA ASP A 33 13.28 2.31 -0.75
C ASP A 33 12.98 1.29 -1.86
N GLU A 34 13.92 1.07 -2.79
CA GLU A 34 13.75 0.08 -3.87
C GLU A 34 13.55 -1.34 -3.33
N LYS A 35 14.34 -1.73 -2.33
CA LYS A 35 14.22 -3.05 -1.69
C LYS A 35 12.88 -3.22 -0.97
N ASN A 36 12.39 -2.14 -0.38
CA ASN A 36 11.14 -2.12 0.38
C ASN A 36 9.92 -1.77 -0.48
N LEU A 37 10.11 -1.57 -1.79
CA LEU A 37 9.08 -1.18 -2.75
C LEU A 37 8.38 0.15 -2.41
N ILE A 38 9.06 1.03 -1.67
CA ILE A 38 8.58 2.38 -1.38
C ILE A 38 8.78 3.23 -2.63
N VAL A 39 7.70 3.84 -3.11
CA VAL A 39 7.70 4.66 -4.32
C VAL A 39 7.68 6.15 -4.00
N HIS A 40 7.23 6.52 -2.80
CA HIS A 40 7.18 7.90 -2.36
C HIS A 40 7.14 7.99 -0.83
N ARG A 41 7.88 8.95 -0.26
CA ARG A 41 7.83 9.33 1.15
C ARG A 41 7.31 10.76 1.28
N GLY A 42 6.15 10.91 1.88
CA GLY A 42 5.59 12.20 2.27
C GLY A 42 6.09 12.63 3.65
N LYS A 43 5.39 13.58 4.26
CA LYS A 43 5.69 14.13 5.57
C LYS A 43 5.25 13.20 6.71
N ASP A 44 3.99 12.80 6.70
CA ASP A 44 3.35 11.95 7.71
C ASP A 44 2.91 10.59 7.12
N CYS A 45 2.93 10.43 5.80
CA CYS A 45 2.52 9.23 5.06
C CYS A 45 3.52 8.81 3.97
N PHE A 46 3.37 7.60 3.44
CA PHE A 46 4.19 7.07 2.35
C PHE A 46 3.39 6.15 1.42
N CYS A 47 3.89 5.96 0.20
CA CYS A 47 3.33 5.07 -0.81
C CYS A 47 4.26 3.87 -1.03
N ILE A 48 3.70 2.67 -1.04
CA ILE A 48 4.43 1.41 -1.19
C ILE A 48 3.70 0.48 -2.15
N LEU A 49 4.41 -0.17 -3.08
CA LEU A 49 3.79 -1.18 -3.94
C LEU A 49 3.35 -2.38 -3.10
N ASN A 50 2.21 -2.96 -3.46
CA ASN A 50 1.81 -4.20 -2.85
C ASN A 50 2.72 -5.33 -3.35
N LYS A 51 3.43 -6.01 -2.45
CA LYS A 51 4.25 -7.20 -2.77
C LYS A 51 3.41 -8.30 -3.43
N TYR A 52 2.10 -8.31 -3.19
CA TYR A 52 1.12 -9.24 -3.77
C TYR A 52 0.03 -8.46 -4.52
N PRO A 53 0.36 -7.89 -5.68
CA PRO A 53 -0.56 -7.02 -6.40
C PRO A 53 -1.72 -7.79 -7.02
N TYR A 54 -2.93 -7.20 -7.09
CA TYR A 54 -4.02 -7.76 -7.90
C TYR A 54 -3.73 -7.55 -9.38
N ASN A 55 -3.26 -6.36 -9.73
CA ASN A 55 -2.82 -5.94 -11.05
C ASN A 55 -1.54 -5.10 -10.90
N SER A 56 -0.76 -4.98 -11.97
CA SER A 56 0.38 -4.06 -12.02
C SER A 56 -0.02 -2.65 -11.56
N GLY A 57 0.84 -2.00 -10.77
CA GLY A 57 0.55 -0.68 -10.19
C GLY A 57 -0.29 -0.71 -8.90
N HIS A 58 -0.70 -1.88 -8.39
CA HIS A 58 -1.34 -1.97 -7.08
C HIS A 58 -0.38 -1.51 -5.97
N LEU A 59 -0.77 -0.47 -5.26
CA LEU A 59 -0.02 0.14 -4.18
C LEU A 59 -0.92 0.46 -2.98
N MET A 60 -0.28 0.77 -1.86
CA MET A 60 -0.91 1.19 -0.61
C MET A 60 -0.36 2.57 -0.24
N VAL A 61 -1.22 3.40 0.35
CA VAL A 61 -0.83 4.64 1.03
C VAL A 61 -1.02 4.40 2.53
N ALA A 62 0.02 4.64 3.32
CA ALA A 62 0.01 4.35 4.75
C ALA A 62 0.63 5.50 5.57
N PRO A 63 0.15 5.76 6.80
CA PRO A 63 0.82 6.66 7.72
C PRO A 63 2.19 6.10 8.15
N ASN A 64 3.14 6.98 8.43
CA ASN A 64 4.47 6.63 8.93
C ASN A 64 4.39 5.92 10.30
N LYS A 65 3.38 6.27 11.11
CA LYS A 65 3.13 5.66 12.43
C LYS A 65 2.15 4.49 12.30
N HIS A 66 2.37 3.45 13.11
CA HIS A 66 1.45 2.32 13.18
C HIS A 66 0.10 2.75 13.76
N LYS A 67 -0.96 2.65 12.95
CA LYS A 67 -2.35 2.95 13.32
C LYS A 67 -3.25 1.89 12.72
N ALA A 68 -4.11 1.29 13.55
CA ALA A 68 -4.94 0.16 13.15
C ALA A 68 -6.30 0.62 12.59
N ASP A 69 -6.76 1.80 12.98
CA ASP A 69 -8.06 2.34 12.58
C ASP A 69 -7.92 3.73 11.92
N ILE A 70 -8.85 4.04 11.02
CA ILE A 70 -8.92 5.34 10.36
C ILE A 70 -9.22 6.47 11.35
N SER A 71 -9.93 6.17 12.44
CA SER A 71 -10.24 7.11 13.53
C SER A 71 -9.01 7.51 14.36
N ASP A 72 -7.90 6.77 14.28
CA ASP A 72 -6.65 7.12 14.95
C ASP A 72 -5.84 8.17 14.17
N LEU A 73 -6.20 8.46 12.91
CA LEU A 73 -5.50 9.44 12.09
C LEU A 73 -5.79 10.87 12.57
N SER A 74 -4.74 11.67 12.68
CA SER A 74 -4.90 13.12 12.81
C SER A 74 -5.47 13.70 11.52
N GLY A 75 -6.02 14.92 11.59
CA GLY A 75 -6.51 15.62 10.40
C GLY A 75 -5.43 15.83 9.32
N GLN A 76 -4.16 15.95 9.72
CA GLN A 76 -3.03 16.09 8.80
C GLN A 76 -2.71 14.77 8.08
N GLU A 77 -2.63 13.66 8.82
CA GLU A 77 -2.40 12.34 8.23
C GLU A 77 -3.57 11.95 7.32
N MET A 78 -4.82 12.19 7.73
CA MET A 78 -5.99 11.91 6.91
C MET A 78 -5.95 12.68 5.57
N LEU A 79 -5.61 13.97 5.63
CA LEU A 79 -5.48 14.80 4.44
C LEU A 79 -4.38 14.26 3.52
N GLU A 80 -3.19 13.99 4.05
CA GLU A 80 -2.06 13.53 3.26
C GLU A 80 -2.29 12.14 2.66
N VAL A 81 -2.96 11.22 3.37
CA VAL A 81 -3.38 9.93 2.81
C VAL A 81 -4.23 10.13 1.56
N MET A 82 -5.19 11.07 1.60
CA MET A 82 -6.08 11.34 0.47
C MET A 82 -5.37 12.09 -0.67
N GLU A 83 -4.47 13.02 -0.36
CA GLU A 83 -3.65 13.73 -1.36
C GLU A 83 -2.72 12.76 -2.08
N LEU A 84 -2.00 11.92 -1.36
CA LEU A 84 -1.13 10.90 -1.96
C LEU A 84 -1.95 9.88 -2.78
N THR A 85 -3.13 9.50 -2.31
CA THR A 85 -4.03 8.62 -3.08
C THR A 85 -4.43 9.25 -4.41
N ARG A 86 -4.81 10.53 -4.41
CA ARG A 86 -5.10 11.31 -5.64
C ARG A 86 -3.88 11.33 -6.55
N ASP A 87 -2.72 11.70 -6.03
CA ASP A 87 -1.50 11.90 -6.81
C ASP A 87 -1.01 10.59 -7.44
N MET A 88 -1.05 9.49 -6.69
CA MET A 88 -0.72 8.16 -7.20
C MET A 88 -1.71 7.71 -8.28
N LYS A 89 -3.01 7.96 -8.09
CA LYS A 89 -4.02 7.66 -9.12
C LYS A 89 -3.74 8.45 -10.40
N GLU A 90 -3.40 9.73 -10.30
CA GLU A 90 -3.07 10.57 -11.47
C GLU A 90 -1.79 10.09 -12.17
N LEU A 91 -0.76 9.74 -11.41
CA LEU A 91 0.48 9.18 -11.95
C LEU A 91 0.22 7.86 -12.69
N LEU A 92 -0.49 6.92 -12.06
CA LEU A 92 -0.85 5.63 -12.67
C LEU A 92 -1.73 5.83 -13.90
N THR A 93 -2.63 6.82 -13.90
CA THR A 93 -3.43 7.17 -15.09
C THR A 93 -2.53 7.53 -16.27
N LYS A 94 -1.50 8.35 -16.04
CA LYS A 94 -0.58 8.82 -17.09
C LYS A 94 0.29 7.68 -17.64
N ILE A 95 0.82 6.83 -16.78
CA ILE A 95 1.83 5.83 -17.18
C ILE A 95 1.21 4.48 -17.59
N MET A 96 0.05 4.11 -17.06
CA MET A 96 -0.58 2.81 -17.31
C MET A 96 -1.84 2.87 -18.17
N LYS A 97 -2.50 4.04 -18.29
CA LYS A 97 -3.75 4.23 -19.02
C LYS A 97 -4.83 3.18 -18.68
N PRO A 98 -5.11 2.90 -17.39
CA PRO A 98 -6.14 1.94 -17.03
C PRO A 98 -7.54 2.49 -17.31
N GLU A 99 -8.51 1.60 -17.46
CA GLU A 99 -9.92 1.96 -17.66
C GLU A 99 -10.62 2.37 -16.36
N GLY A 100 -10.05 2.03 -15.20
CA GLY A 100 -10.62 2.33 -13.89
C GLY A 100 -9.70 2.00 -12.72
N PHE A 101 -10.14 2.34 -11.51
CA PHE A 101 -9.42 2.13 -10.26
C PHE A 101 -10.34 1.61 -9.17
N ASN A 102 -9.81 0.76 -8.29
CA ASN A 102 -10.42 0.44 -7.00
C ASN A 102 -9.61 1.12 -5.90
N ILE A 103 -10.28 1.86 -5.03
CA ILE A 103 -9.69 2.52 -3.85
C ILE A 103 -10.52 2.07 -2.65
N GLY A 104 -9.86 1.56 -1.61
CA GLY A 104 -10.56 1.04 -0.44
C GLY A 104 -9.63 0.78 0.73
N ILE A 105 -10.24 0.63 1.90
CA ILE A 105 -9.56 0.36 3.18
C ILE A 105 -10.27 -0.83 3.81
N ASN A 106 -9.50 -1.82 4.25
CA ASN A 106 -10.01 -2.96 5.00
C ASN A 106 -9.64 -2.78 6.48
N LEU A 107 -10.64 -2.74 7.35
CA LEU A 107 -10.48 -2.59 8.80
C LEU A 107 -10.93 -3.86 9.51
N GLY A 108 -10.15 -4.29 10.50
CA GLY A 108 -10.38 -5.52 11.26
C GLY A 108 -9.54 -6.71 10.79
N LYS A 109 -9.60 -7.81 11.57
CA LYS A 109 -8.90 -9.06 11.22
C LYS A 109 -9.67 -9.78 10.11
N SER A 110 -8.92 -10.36 9.18
CA SER A 110 -9.41 -11.36 8.21
C SER A 110 -9.20 -12.77 8.75
#